data_AF-A0A3N1VFP8-F1
#
_entry.id   AF-A0A3N1VFP8-F1
#
_cell.length_a   1.000
_cell.length_b   1.000
_cell.length_c   1.000
_cell.angle_alpha   90.00
_cell.angle_beta   90.00
_cell.angle_gamma   90.00
#
_symmetry.space_group_name_H-M   'P 1'
#
loop_
_entity.id
_entity.type
_entity.pdbx_description
1 polymer ?
#
loop_
_entity_poly.entity_id
_entity_poly.type
_entity_poly.pdbx_seq_one_letter_code
_entity_poly.pdbx_strand_id
1 'polypeptide(L)'
;MGWIDILQKLQNESLSPSELQAVLLEVLRTIEPLYDVARRAEFQQLMAVIESLAKAQELTERKLAQLAETVKGTEECLKELAVAQKRTEERIEELAQAQKRTDERLKELAAAQKRTEERVEELAQAQKRTEERLEELAVAQKRTEERIEELAQAQKRTDERLKELAAAQKRTEERVEELARAQKRTEERLEELAVAQKRTEERIKELAQAQKRTDERLEELAAAQKRTEERVEELAQAQKRTEEALLKLTQRVENIEERLDGISNSVGYSLENAAFKALPKLLHDRYGIVVQGKLLRRYVGDRQVNIWGRGRRNGREVVIVGESKVRPSRKEVDRFLKIARRLAIQEGWGEVVHVFVAHDIPPPVEHYLEEKGILAFWSYDF
;
A
#
# COMPACT_ATOMS: atom_id res chain seq x y z
N MET A 1 -123.04 -153.87 -48.58
CA MET A 1 -122.94 -152.59 -49.31
C MET A 1 -122.24 -152.88 -50.63
N GLY A 2 -122.82 -152.46 -51.74
CA GLY A 2 -122.26 -152.72 -53.07
C GLY A 2 -121.13 -151.74 -53.40
N TRP A 3 -120.26 -152.09 -54.35
CA TRP A 3 -119.09 -151.34 -54.82
C TRP A 3 -119.24 -149.81 -55.00
N ILE A 4 -120.45 -149.31 -55.23
CA ILE A 4 -120.76 -147.89 -55.41
C ILE A 4 -120.55 -147.09 -54.11
N ASP A 5 -120.88 -147.66 -52.95
CA ASP A 5 -120.72 -146.96 -51.65
C ASP A 5 -119.24 -146.69 -51.32
N ILE A 6 -118.35 -147.62 -51.68
CA ILE A 6 -116.90 -147.50 -51.45
C ILE A 6 -116.29 -146.42 -52.36
N LEU A 7 -116.72 -146.38 -53.63
CA LEU A 7 -116.27 -145.37 -54.58
C LEU A 7 -116.77 -143.97 -54.22
N GLN A 8 -117.98 -143.84 -53.68
CA GLN A 8 -118.48 -142.55 -53.20
C GLN A 8 -117.68 -142.02 -52.00
N LYS A 9 -117.27 -142.88 -51.06
CA LYS A 9 -116.37 -142.48 -49.96
C LYS A 9 -114.99 -142.05 -50.45
N LEU A 10 -114.47 -142.64 -51.52
CA LEU A 10 -113.18 -142.25 -52.11
C LEU A 10 -113.26 -140.98 -52.96
N GLN A 11 -114.43 -140.66 -53.53
CA GLN A 11 -114.59 -139.50 -54.42
C GLN A 11 -114.86 -138.19 -53.69
N ASN A 12 -115.41 -138.25 -52.48
CA ASN A 12 -115.70 -137.05 -51.71
C ASN A 12 -115.14 -137.18 -50.30
N GLU A 13 -114.25 -136.23 -49.98
CA GLU A 13 -113.60 -135.95 -48.70
C GLU A 13 -112.16 -136.47 -48.54
N SER A 14 -111.31 -135.58 -48.05
CA SER A 14 -109.93 -135.83 -47.63
C SER A 14 -109.95 -136.73 -46.40
N LEU A 15 -110.11 -138.03 -46.64
CA LEU A 15 -110.05 -139.09 -45.65
C LEU A 15 -108.73 -139.00 -44.87
N SER A 16 -108.82 -139.04 -43.54
CA SER A 16 -107.62 -139.08 -42.69
C SER A 16 -106.83 -140.38 -42.94
N PRO A 17 -105.53 -140.43 -42.59
CA PRO A 17 -104.70 -141.62 -42.85
C PRO A 17 -105.31 -142.92 -42.30
N SER A 18 -105.96 -142.86 -41.13
CA SER A 18 -106.66 -144.00 -40.51
C SER A 18 -107.94 -144.39 -41.26
N GLU A 19 -108.67 -143.42 -41.80
CA GLU A 19 -109.90 -143.65 -42.57
C GLU A 19 -109.58 -144.19 -43.97
N LEU A 20 -108.52 -143.71 -44.63
CA LEU A 20 -108.01 -144.27 -45.88
C LEU A 20 -107.56 -145.73 -45.71
N GLN A 21 -106.86 -146.03 -44.61
CA GLN A 21 -106.42 -147.39 -44.30
C GLN A 21 -107.62 -148.33 -44.06
N ALA A 22 -108.66 -147.85 -43.38
CA ALA A 22 -109.90 -148.60 -43.16
C ALA A 22 -110.63 -148.89 -44.48
N VAL A 23 -110.76 -147.89 -45.37
CA VAL A 23 -111.39 -148.05 -46.70
C VAL A 23 -110.61 -149.03 -47.58
N LEU A 24 -109.28 -148.98 -47.56
CA LEU A 24 -108.42 -149.91 -48.30
C LEU A 24 -108.54 -151.37 -47.81
N LEU A 25 -108.63 -151.60 -46.51
CA LEU A 25 -108.87 -152.92 -45.91
C LEU A 25 -110.27 -153.45 -46.27
N GLU A 26 -111.27 -152.57 -46.38
CA GLU A 26 -112.64 -152.93 -46.74
C GLU A 26 -112.77 -153.28 -48.25
N VAL A 27 -112.02 -152.59 -49.12
CA VAL A 27 -111.85 -152.95 -50.53
C VAL A 27 -111.19 -154.33 -50.68
N LEU A 28 -110.15 -154.63 -49.89
CA LEU A 28 -109.48 -155.95 -49.92
C LEU A 28 -110.44 -157.10 -49.59
N ARG A 29 -111.28 -156.92 -48.58
CA ARG A 29 -112.21 -157.96 -48.09
C ARG A 29 -113.38 -158.22 -49.05
N THR A 30 -113.73 -157.26 -49.91
CA THR A 30 -114.82 -157.39 -50.89
C THR A 30 -114.38 -158.04 -52.21
N ILE A 31 -113.08 -158.06 -52.52
CA ILE A 31 -112.56 -158.68 -53.75
C ILE A 31 -112.18 -160.17 -53.55
N GLU A 32 -112.06 -160.62 -52.29
CA GLU A 32 -111.71 -162.00 -51.91
C GLU A 32 -112.60 -163.12 -52.52
N PRO A 33 -113.93 -162.95 -52.73
CA PRO A 33 -114.76 -163.97 -53.37
C PRO A 33 -114.64 -164.07 -54.90
N LEU A 34 -113.94 -163.13 -55.57
CA LEU A 34 -113.84 -163.09 -57.03
C LEU A 34 -112.75 -164.02 -57.61
N TYR A 35 -112.28 -164.99 -56.80
CA TYR A 35 -111.19 -165.91 -57.12
C TYR A 35 -111.44 -166.79 -58.37
N ASP A 36 -112.69 -167.00 -58.77
CA ASP A 36 -113.06 -167.99 -59.79
C ASP A 36 -113.45 -167.46 -61.19
N VAL A 37 -113.47 -166.14 -61.44
CA VAL A 37 -113.93 -165.61 -62.75
C VAL A 37 -112.98 -164.58 -63.41
N ALA A 38 -111.97 -164.06 -62.70
CA ALA A 38 -111.02 -163.07 -63.26
C ALA A 38 -109.59 -163.64 -63.39
N ARG A 39 -108.92 -163.36 -64.52
CA ARG A 39 -107.54 -163.81 -64.80
C ARG A 39 -106.57 -163.21 -63.77
N ARG A 40 -105.83 -164.07 -63.05
CA ARG A 40 -104.82 -163.79 -62.00
C ARG A 40 -103.89 -162.57 -62.18
N ALA A 41 -103.67 -162.10 -63.41
CA ALA A 41 -102.73 -161.04 -63.73
C ALA A 41 -103.20 -159.62 -63.35
N GLU A 42 -104.49 -159.31 -63.51
CA GLU A 42 -105.01 -157.95 -63.28
C GLU A 42 -105.12 -157.61 -61.78
N PHE A 43 -105.44 -158.61 -60.94
CA PHE A 43 -105.52 -158.42 -59.49
C PHE A 43 -104.14 -158.24 -58.84
N GLN A 44 -103.10 -158.89 -59.36
CA GLN A 44 -101.72 -158.68 -58.91
C GLN A 44 -101.21 -157.26 -59.24
N GLN A 45 -101.63 -156.68 -60.36
CA GLN A 45 -101.30 -155.29 -60.69
C GLN A 45 -101.95 -154.29 -59.72
N LEU A 46 -103.22 -154.51 -59.34
CA LEU A 46 -103.90 -153.65 -58.37
C LEU A 46 -103.23 -153.70 -56.99
N MET A 47 -102.84 -154.89 -56.53
CA MET A 47 -102.10 -155.04 -55.27
C MET A 47 -100.75 -154.33 -55.29
N ALA A 48 -100.02 -154.38 -56.41
CA ALA A 48 -98.75 -153.67 -56.56
C ALA A 48 -98.92 -152.14 -56.54
N VAL A 49 -100.00 -151.62 -57.15
CA VAL A 49 -100.32 -150.19 -57.12
C VAL A 49 -100.65 -149.74 -55.70
N ILE A 50 -101.47 -150.51 -54.96
CA ILE A 50 -101.82 -150.20 -53.57
C ILE A 50 -100.57 -150.20 -52.67
N GLU A 51 -99.68 -151.19 -52.83
CA GLU A 51 -98.43 -151.25 -52.06
C GLU A 51 -97.50 -150.07 -52.39
N SER A 52 -97.45 -149.65 -53.66
CA SER A 52 -96.70 -148.44 -54.07
C SER A 52 -97.30 -147.16 -53.48
N LEU A 53 -98.63 -147.10 -53.35
CA LEU A 53 -99.33 -145.94 -52.79
C LEU A 53 -99.06 -145.84 -51.28
N ALA A 54 -99.09 -146.97 -50.57
CA ALA A 54 -98.76 -147.04 -49.15
C ALA A 54 -97.31 -146.60 -48.88
N LYS A 55 -96.35 -147.05 -49.71
CA LYS A 55 -94.95 -146.60 -49.62
C LYS A 55 -94.81 -145.10 -49.93
N ALA A 56 -95.56 -144.58 -50.89
CA ALA A 56 -95.58 -143.14 -51.17
C ALA A 56 -96.15 -142.36 -49.98
N GLN A 57 -97.20 -142.85 -49.33
CA GLN A 57 -97.81 -142.20 -48.17
C GLN A 57 -96.87 -142.20 -46.96
N GLU A 58 -96.19 -143.31 -46.67
CA GLU A 58 -95.17 -143.38 -45.61
C GLU A 58 -94.01 -142.42 -45.89
N LEU A 59 -93.56 -142.31 -47.15
CA LEU A 59 -92.54 -141.34 -47.54
C LEU A 59 -93.02 -139.90 -47.35
N THR A 60 -94.31 -139.64 -47.56
CA THR A 60 -94.92 -138.32 -47.39
C THR A 60 -95.03 -137.94 -45.91
N GLU A 61 -95.45 -138.87 -45.06
CA GLU A 61 -95.47 -138.68 -43.61
C GLU A 61 -94.06 -138.45 -43.04
N ARG A 62 -93.06 -139.21 -43.51
CA ARG A 62 -91.66 -138.98 -43.14
C ARG A 62 -91.18 -137.58 -43.55
N LYS A 63 -91.50 -137.14 -44.78
CA LYS A 63 -91.17 -135.78 -45.24
C LYS A 63 -91.91 -134.69 -44.45
N LEU A 64 -93.17 -134.91 -44.08
CA LEU A 64 -93.95 -133.98 -43.26
C LEU A 64 -93.37 -133.87 -41.84
N ALA A 65 -92.96 -134.99 -41.24
CA ALA A 65 -92.27 -134.97 -39.95
C ALA A 65 -90.91 -134.24 -40.03
N GLN A 66 -90.16 -134.46 -41.10
CA GLN A 66 -88.88 -133.79 -41.34
C GLN A 66 -89.07 -132.28 -41.58
N LEU A 67 -90.13 -131.89 -42.31
CA LEU A 67 -90.53 -130.50 -42.49
C LEU A 67 -90.94 -129.86 -41.16
N ALA A 68 -91.75 -130.52 -40.35
CA ALA A 68 -92.15 -130.01 -39.03
C ALA A 68 -90.93 -129.75 -38.13
N GLU A 69 -89.93 -130.65 -38.14
CA GLU A 69 -88.70 -130.46 -37.38
C GLU A 69 -87.86 -129.28 -37.94
N THR A 70 -87.76 -129.14 -39.26
CA THR A 70 -87.08 -127.98 -39.86
C THR A 70 -87.81 -126.68 -39.57
N VAL A 71 -89.16 -126.68 -39.56
CA VAL A 71 -89.97 -125.50 -39.21
C VAL A 71 -89.71 -125.11 -37.76
N LYS A 72 -89.71 -126.08 -36.84
CA LYS A 72 -89.37 -125.84 -35.44
C LYS A 72 -87.95 -125.29 -35.26
N GLY A 73 -86.96 -125.86 -35.95
CA GLY A 73 -85.59 -125.33 -35.94
C GLY A 73 -85.48 -123.92 -36.53
N THR A 74 -86.26 -123.61 -37.57
CA THR A 74 -86.32 -122.23 -38.11
C THR A 74 -87.02 -121.27 -37.16
N GLU A 75 -88.06 -121.68 -36.44
CA GLU A 75 -88.71 -120.86 -35.41
C GLU A 75 -87.77 -120.57 -34.23
N GLU A 76 -86.98 -121.56 -33.81
CA GLU A 76 -85.96 -121.38 -32.78
C GLU A 76 -84.85 -120.43 -33.25
N CYS A 77 -84.35 -120.60 -34.48
CA CYS A 77 -83.38 -119.70 -35.11
C CYS A 77 -83.92 -118.27 -35.25
N LEU A 78 -85.20 -118.09 -35.62
CA LEU A 78 -85.86 -116.79 -35.70
C LEU A 78 -85.98 -116.12 -34.33
N LYS A 79 -86.23 -116.87 -33.25
CA LYS A 79 -86.24 -116.33 -31.88
C LYS A 79 -84.85 -115.88 -31.46
N GLU A 80 -83.81 -116.66 -31.75
CA GLU A 80 -82.43 -116.28 -31.45
C GLU A 80 -81.99 -115.05 -32.25
N LEU A 81 -82.37 -114.96 -33.52
CA LEU A 81 -82.16 -113.78 -34.37
C LEU A 81 -82.89 -112.55 -33.82
N ALA A 82 -84.13 -112.68 -33.35
CA ALA A 82 -84.87 -111.57 -32.75
C ALA A 82 -84.20 -111.06 -31.47
N VAL A 83 -83.68 -111.96 -30.63
CA VAL A 83 -82.92 -111.58 -29.42
C VAL A 83 -81.58 -110.94 -29.80
N ALA A 84 -80.87 -111.47 -30.79
CA ALA A 84 -79.63 -110.90 -31.29
C ALA A 84 -79.86 -109.50 -31.89
N GLN A 85 -80.95 -109.33 -32.65
CA GLN A 85 -81.36 -108.05 -33.23
C GLN A 85 -81.63 -107.01 -32.14
N LYS A 86 -82.42 -107.36 -31.12
CA LYS A 86 -82.68 -106.47 -29.98
C LYS A 86 -81.39 -106.05 -29.28
N ARG A 87 -80.46 -106.99 -29.07
CA ARG A 87 -79.14 -106.69 -28.47
C ARG A 87 -78.29 -105.78 -29.37
N THR A 88 -78.39 -105.91 -30.69
CA THR A 88 -77.71 -104.98 -31.61
C THR A 88 -78.34 -103.60 -31.60
N GLU A 89 -79.67 -103.50 -31.51
CA GLU A 89 -80.38 -102.22 -31.38
C GLU A 89 -79.96 -101.49 -30.09
N GLU A 90 -79.92 -102.20 -28.95
CA GLU A 90 -79.44 -101.65 -27.67
C GLU A 90 -77.99 -101.14 -27.76
N ARG A 91 -77.08 -101.91 -28.40
CA ARG A 91 -75.69 -101.49 -28.62
C ARG A 91 -75.56 -100.29 -29.55
N ILE A 92 -76.39 -100.21 -30.59
CA ILE A 92 -76.41 -99.06 -31.50
C ILE A 92 -76.84 -97.81 -30.72
N GLU A 93 -77.83 -97.94 -29.83
CA GLU A 93 -78.27 -96.83 -28.99
C GLU A 93 -77.21 -96.39 -27.97
N GLU A 94 -76.51 -97.33 -27.33
CA GLU A 94 -75.35 -97.03 -26.47
C GLU A 94 -74.23 -96.31 -27.25
N LEU A 95 -73.91 -96.77 -28.46
CA LEU A 95 -72.92 -96.14 -29.32
C LEU A 95 -73.34 -94.73 -29.75
N ALA A 96 -74.62 -94.52 -30.08
CA ALA A 96 -75.15 -93.21 -30.42
C ALA A 96 -75.04 -92.24 -29.24
N GLN A 97 -75.32 -92.70 -28.02
CA GLN A 97 -75.14 -91.90 -26.80
C GLN A 97 -73.67 -91.61 -26.52
N ALA A 98 -72.78 -92.60 -26.69
CA ALA A 98 -71.34 -92.41 -26.55
C ALA A 98 -70.82 -91.39 -27.57
N GLN A 99 -71.28 -91.48 -28.82
CA GLN A 99 -70.93 -90.55 -29.90
C GLN A 99 -71.36 -89.13 -29.55
N LYS A 100 -72.60 -88.94 -29.06
CA LYS A 100 -73.09 -87.63 -28.61
C LYS A 100 -72.24 -87.05 -27.47
N ARG A 101 -71.83 -87.86 -26.49
CA ARG A 101 -70.94 -87.44 -25.40
C ARG A 101 -69.55 -87.05 -25.90
N THR A 102 -69.00 -87.76 -26.89
CA THR A 102 -67.74 -87.36 -27.52
C THR A 102 -67.87 -86.05 -28.29
N ASP A 103 -68.98 -85.83 -29.01
CA ASP A 103 -69.22 -84.58 -29.73
C ASP A 103 -69.34 -83.39 -28.76
N GLU A 104 -69.99 -83.58 -27.61
CA GLU A 104 -70.06 -82.58 -26.53
C GLU A 104 -68.66 -82.27 -25.97
N ARG A 105 -67.86 -83.29 -25.66
CA ARG A 105 -66.47 -83.11 -25.18
C ARG A 105 -65.58 -82.43 -26.21
N LEU A 106 -65.73 -82.75 -27.50
CA LEU A 106 -64.99 -82.11 -28.57
C LEU A 106 -65.34 -80.62 -28.69
N LYS A 107 -66.62 -80.26 -28.51
CA LYS A 107 -67.04 -78.85 -28.45
C LYS A 107 -66.44 -78.12 -27.24
N GLU A 108 -66.44 -78.75 -26.07
CA GLU A 108 -65.82 -78.19 -24.86
C GLU A 108 -64.31 -77.98 -25.03
N LEU A 109 -63.62 -78.98 -25.60
CA LEU A 109 -62.18 -78.89 -25.89
C LEU A 109 -61.88 -77.78 -26.90
N ALA A 110 -62.66 -77.66 -27.97
CA ALA A 110 -62.50 -76.58 -28.95
C ALA A 110 -62.71 -75.20 -28.30
N ALA A 111 -63.70 -75.06 -27.41
CA ALA A 111 -63.93 -73.83 -26.67
C ALA A 111 -62.80 -73.52 -25.67
N ALA A 112 -62.27 -74.55 -24.99
CA ALA A 112 -61.12 -74.41 -24.09
C ALA A 112 -59.85 -74.01 -24.86
N GLN A 113 -59.62 -74.62 -26.03
CA GLN A 113 -58.51 -74.31 -26.92
C GLN A 113 -58.58 -72.85 -27.40
N LYS A 114 -59.75 -72.40 -27.84
CA LYS A 114 -59.95 -70.99 -28.22
C LYS A 114 -59.64 -70.03 -27.06
N ARG A 115 -60.11 -70.33 -25.84
CA ARG A 115 -59.78 -69.52 -24.64
C ARG A 115 -58.29 -69.52 -24.31
N THR A 116 -57.59 -70.62 -24.54
CA THR A 116 -56.13 -70.65 -24.35
C THR A 116 -55.40 -69.84 -25.42
N GLU A 117 -55.84 -69.88 -26.67
CA GLU A 117 -55.29 -69.05 -27.75
C GLU A 117 -55.46 -67.55 -27.44
N GLU A 118 -56.67 -67.13 -27.02
CA GLU A 118 -56.95 -65.75 -26.60
C GLU A 118 -56.04 -65.32 -25.43
N ARG A 119 -55.85 -66.17 -24.41
CA ARG A 119 -54.95 -65.88 -23.28
C ARG A 119 -53.48 -65.78 -23.69
N VAL A 120 -53.04 -66.60 -24.64
CA VAL A 120 -51.67 -66.56 -25.16
C VAL A 120 -51.44 -65.26 -25.92
N GLU A 121 -52.41 -64.79 -26.71
CA GLU A 121 -52.35 -63.48 -27.36
C GLU A 121 -52.30 -62.33 -26.34
N GLU A 122 -53.13 -62.35 -25.30
CA GLU A 122 -53.11 -61.35 -24.23
C GLU A 122 -51.74 -61.30 -23.52
N LEU A 123 -51.16 -62.47 -23.21
CA LEU A 123 -49.84 -62.57 -22.60
C LEU A 123 -48.74 -62.05 -23.53
N ALA A 124 -48.80 -62.35 -24.82
CA ALA A 124 -47.85 -61.83 -25.80
C ALA A 124 -47.91 -60.30 -25.89
N GLN A 125 -49.12 -59.72 -25.88
CA GLN A 125 -49.29 -58.26 -25.84
C GLN A 125 -48.78 -57.65 -24.53
N ALA A 126 -49.05 -58.29 -23.39
CA ALA A 126 -48.55 -57.85 -22.10
C ALA A 126 -47.01 -57.88 -22.06
N GLN A 127 -46.39 -58.95 -22.58
CA GLN A 127 -44.95 -59.08 -22.68
C GLN A 127 -44.35 -57.95 -23.53
N LYS A 128 -44.91 -57.69 -24.71
CA LYS A 128 -44.46 -56.59 -25.59
C LYS A 128 -44.52 -55.23 -24.89
N ARG A 129 -45.62 -54.92 -24.19
CA ARG A 129 -45.74 -53.68 -23.39
C ARG A 129 -44.71 -53.59 -22.27
N THR A 130 -44.30 -54.74 -21.72
CA THR A 130 -43.31 -54.79 -20.65
C THR A 130 -41.91 -54.54 -21.21
N GLU A 131 -41.59 -55.11 -22.37
CA GLU A 131 -40.36 -54.85 -23.11
C GLU A 131 -40.22 -53.36 -23.49
N GLU A 132 -41.28 -52.76 -24.05
CA GLU A 132 -41.30 -51.32 -24.37
C GLU A 132 -41.03 -50.44 -23.13
N ARG A 133 -41.64 -50.77 -21.98
CA ARG A 133 -41.40 -50.04 -20.71
C ARG A 133 -39.98 -50.22 -20.19
N LEU A 134 -39.37 -51.39 -20.37
CA LEU A 134 -37.99 -51.64 -19.97
C LEU A 134 -37.01 -50.83 -20.83
N GLU A 135 -37.29 -50.71 -22.14
CA GLU A 135 -36.50 -49.85 -23.03
C GLU A 135 -36.61 -48.37 -22.62
N GLU A 136 -37.82 -47.88 -22.33
CA GLU A 136 -38.03 -46.52 -21.84
C GLU A 136 -37.28 -46.26 -20.51
N LEU A 137 -37.32 -47.22 -19.58
CA LEU A 137 -36.60 -47.13 -18.31
C LEU A 137 -35.08 -47.13 -18.52
N ALA A 138 -34.55 -47.94 -19.43
CA ALA A 138 -33.12 -47.95 -19.75
C ALA A 138 -32.67 -46.60 -20.32
N VAL A 139 -33.46 -46.00 -21.22
CA VAL A 139 -33.19 -44.65 -21.76
C VAL A 139 -33.27 -43.58 -20.66
N ALA A 140 -34.28 -43.66 -19.79
CA ALA A 140 -34.41 -42.74 -18.67
C ALA A 140 -33.21 -42.85 -17.71
N GLN A 141 -32.78 -44.07 -17.38
CA GLN A 141 -31.62 -44.32 -16.53
C GLN A 141 -30.36 -43.70 -17.14
N LYS A 142 -30.09 -43.94 -18.42
CA LYS A 142 -28.93 -43.36 -19.12
C LYS A 142 -28.93 -41.83 -19.08
N ARG A 143 -30.08 -41.19 -19.31
CA ARG A 143 -30.23 -39.72 -19.18
C ARG A 143 -29.97 -39.24 -17.75
N THR A 144 -30.29 -40.06 -16.76
CA THR A 144 -30.07 -39.72 -15.35
C THR A 144 -28.58 -39.80 -15.01
N GLU A 145 -27.89 -40.82 -15.52
CA GLU A 145 -26.43 -40.97 -15.40
C GLU A 145 -25.69 -39.79 -16.05
N GLU A 146 -26.07 -39.40 -17.28
CA GLU A 146 -25.50 -38.23 -17.97
C GLU A 146 -25.69 -36.93 -17.15
N ARG A 147 -26.88 -36.71 -16.58
CA ARG A 147 -27.13 -35.55 -15.71
C ARG A 147 -26.30 -35.56 -14.42
N ILE A 148 -26.07 -36.73 -13.84
CA ILE A 148 -25.22 -36.87 -12.65
C ILE A 148 -23.77 -36.51 -12.98
N GLU A 149 -23.26 -36.94 -14.14
CA GLU A 149 -21.92 -36.55 -14.59
C GLU A 149 -21.80 -35.03 -14.83
N GLU A 150 -22.79 -34.42 -15.48
CA GLU A 150 -22.83 -32.96 -15.66
C GLU A 150 -22.83 -32.21 -14.34
N LEU A 151 -23.64 -32.66 -13.36
CA LEU A 151 -23.67 -32.07 -12.02
C LEU A 151 -22.34 -32.22 -11.30
N ALA A 152 -21.69 -33.39 -11.40
CA ALA A 152 -20.37 -33.61 -10.82
C ALA A 152 -19.30 -32.69 -11.43
N GLN A 153 -19.35 -32.45 -12.74
CA GLN A 153 -18.46 -31.48 -13.40
C GLN A 153 -18.76 -30.04 -12.99
N ALA A 154 -20.03 -29.66 -12.88
CA ALA A 154 -20.44 -28.34 -12.41
C ALA A 154 -19.99 -28.09 -10.96
N GLN A 155 -20.07 -29.11 -10.11
CA GLN A 155 -19.60 -29.06 -8.73
C GLN A 155 -18.07 -28.86 -8.68
N LYS A 156 -17.29 -29.62 -9.46
CA LYS A 156 -15.83 -29.42 -9.56
C LYS A 156 -15.45 -28.00 -9.99
N ARG A 157 -16.14 -27.45 -11.00
CA ARG A 157 -15.92 -26.05 -11.46
C ARG A 157 -16.25 -25.03 -10.37
N THR A 158 -17.29 -25.30 -9.58
CA THR A 158 -17.66 -24.45 -8.44
C THR A 158 -16.58 -24.49 -7.37
N ASP A 159 -16.07 -25.66 -7.03
CA ASP A 159 -14.98 -25.81 -6.05
C ASP A 159 -13.70 -25.12 -6.49
N GLU A 160 -13.35 -25.18 -7.77
CA GLU A 160 -12.21 -24.44 -8.35
C GLU A 160 -12.39 -22.93 -8.22
N ARG A 161 -13.57 -22.40 -8.59
CA ARG A 161 -13.89 -20.98 -8.44
C ARG A 161 -13.85 -20.52 -6.98
N LEU A 162 -14.31 -21.35 -6.04
CA LEU A 162 -14.24 -21.04 -4.62
C LEU A 162 -12.79 -20.98 -4.11
N LYS A 163 -11.92 -21.88 -4.59
CA LYS A 163 -10.47 -21.82 -4.28
C LYS A 163 -9.82 -20.55 -4.83
N GLU A 164 -10.15 -20.17 -6.05
CA GLU A 164 -9.65 -18.92 -6.66
C GLU A 164 -10.13 -17.69 -5.89
N LEU A 165 -11.42 -17.67 -5.49
CA LEU A 165 -11.99 -16.58 -4.70
C LEU A 165 -11.31 -16.47 -3.33
N ALA A 166 -11.08 -17.59 -2.64
CA ALA A 166 -10.38 -17.61 -1.37
C ALA A 166 -8.93 -17.09 -1.50
N ALA A 167 -8.23 -17.46 -2.58
CA ALA A 167 -6.89 -16.94 -2.85
C ALA A 167 -6.90 -15.43 -3.17
N ALA A 168 -7.90 -14.95 -3.93
CA ALA A 168 -8.07 -13.53 -4.21
C ALA A 168 -8.42 -12.71 -2.95
N GLN A 169 -9.23 -13.27 -2.06
CA GLN A 169 -9.55 -12.67 -0.77
C GLN A 169 -8.29 -12.53 0.09
N LYS A 170 -7.48 -13.59 0.22
CA LYS A 170 -6.21 -13.54 0.98
C LYS A 170 -5.25 -12.46 0.44
N ARG A 171 -5.10 -12.35 -0.88
CA ARG A 171 -4.28 -11.29 -1.50
C ARG A 171 -4.82 -9.89 -1.21
N THR A 172 -6.13 -9.74 -1.14
CA THR A 172 -6.77 -8.46 -0.79
C THR A 172 -6.50 -8.11 0.66
N GLU A 173 -6.62 -9.07 1.58
CA GLU A 173 -6.30 -8.89 3.00
C GLU A 173 -4.84 -8.47 3.20
N GLU A 174 -3.88 -9.15 2.55
CA GLU A 174 -2.46 -8.78 2.58
C GLU A 174 -2.19 -7.34 2.08
N ARG A 175 -2.85 -6.92 0.99
CA ARG A 175 -2.75 -5.55 0.46
C ARG A 175 -3.33 -4.51 1.42
N VAL A 176 -4.44 -4.82 2.08
CA VAL A 176 -5.06 -3.93 3.08
C VAL A 176 -4.15 -3.75 4.28
N GLU A 177 -3.50 -4.82 4.76
CA GLU A 177 -2.51 -4.72 5.84
C GLU A 177 -1.30 -3.86 5.44
N GLU A 178 -0.79 -4.01 4.22
CA GLU A 178 0.32 -3.20 3.71
C GLU A 178 -0.05 -1.72 3.65
N LEU A 179 -1.24 -1.40 3.13
CA LEU A 179 -1.77 -0.04 3.09
C LEU A 179 -1.93 0.56 4.49
N ALA A 180 -2.44 -0.21 5.46
CA ALA A 180 -2.57 0.24 6.85
C ALA A 180 -1.20 0.57 7.47
N ARG A 181 -0.17 -0.24 7.20
CA ARG A 181 1.21 0.05 7.65
C ARG A 181 1.78 1.30 6.97
N ALA A 182 1.55 1.47 5.67
CA ALA A 182 2.00 2.65 4.94
C ALA A 182 1.32 3.93 5.43
N GLN A 183 0.02 3.87 5.75
CA GLN A 183 -0.73 4.97 6.33
C GLN A 183 -0.14 5.36 7.70
N LYS A 184 0.07 4.39 8.60
CA LYS A 184 0.67 4.66 9.92
C LYS A 184 2.04 5.35 9.81
N ARG A 185 2.90 4.89 8.91
CA ARG A 185 4.21 5.53 8.66
C ARG A 185 4.08 6.96 8.12
N THR A 186 3.02 7.23 7.35
CA THR A 186 2.74 8.57 6.84
C THR A 186 2.27 9.50 7.96
N GLU A 187 1.42 8.99 8.85
CA GLU A 187 0.97 9.71 10.06
C GLU A 187 2.15 10.06 10.96
N GLU A 188 3.04 9.11 11.26
CA GLU A 188 4.27 9.34 12.05
C GLU A 188 5.15 10.44 11.43
N ARG A 189 5.35 10.42 10.10
CA ARG A 189 6.12 11.45 9.39
C ARG A 189 5.46 12.83 9.44
N LEU A 190 4.13 12.90 9.39
CA LEU A 190 3.39 14.16 9.50
C LEU A 190 3.53 14.74 10.91
N GLU A 191 3.51 13.91 11.95
CA GLU A 191 3.77 14.34 13.33
C GLU A 191 5.19 14.90 13.48
N GLU A 192 6.20 14.22 12.95
CA GLU A 192 7.60 14.70 12.95
C GLU A 192 7.74 16.06 12.23
N LEU A 193 7.09 16.21 11.06
CA LEU A 193 7.08 17.46 10.32
C LEU A 193 6.40 18.58 11.08
N ALA A 194 5.28 18.31 11.77
CA ALA A 194 4.59 19.29 12.59
C ALA A 194 5.47 19.78 13.75
N VAL A 195 6.20 18.88 14.41
CA VAL A 195 7.17 19.22 15.46
C VAL A 195 8.32 20.06 14.90
N ALA A 196 8.87 19.68 13.74
CA ALA A 196 9.94 20.42 13.07
C ALA A 196 9.49 21.84 12.65
N GLN A 197 8.25 21.97 12.15
CA GLN A 197 7.65 23.25 11.81
C GLN A 197 7.53 24.14 13.04
N LYS A 198 6.98 23.63 14.15
CA LYS A 198 6.86 24.38 15.41
C LYS A 198 8.22 24.89 15.91
N ARG A 199 9.26 24.04 15.88
CA ARG A 199 10.63 24.44 16.26
C ARG A 199 11.19 25.52 15.34
N THR A 200 10.86 25.47 14.06
CA THR A 200 11.28 26.48 13.08
C THR A 200 10.59 27.81 13.35
N GLU A 201 9.29 27.80 13.65
CA GLU A 201 8.54 29.00 14.05
C GLU A 201 9.09 29.64 15.34
N GLU A 202 9.46 28.83 16.34
CA GLU A 202 10.11 29.32 17.57
C GLU A 202 11.45 30.00 17.26
N ARG A 203 12.31 29.38 16.44
CA ARG A 203 13.59 29.99 16.02
C ARG A 203 13.40 31.29 15.25
N ILE A 204 12.39 31.38 14.39
CA ILE A 204 12.07 32.62 13.67
C ILE A 204 11.68 33.72 14.67
N LYS A 205 10.86 33.41 15.69
CA LYS A 205 10.50 34.37 16.74
C LYS A 205 11.71 34.86 17.52
N GLU A 206 12.62 33.96 17.89
CA GLU A 206 13.87 34.31 18.58
C GLU A 206 14.76 35.22 17.72
N LEU A 207 14.92 34.89 16.43
CA LEU A 207 15.68 35.73 15.49
C LEU A 207 15.06 37.12 15.34
N ALA A 208 13.74 37.22 15.23
CA ALA A 208 13.05 38.51 15.16
C ALA A 208 13.28 39.35 16.43
N GLN A 209 13.28 38.72 17.61
CA GLN A 209 13.60 39.41 18.88
C GLN A 209 15.06 39.85 18.94
N ALA A 210 16.00 39.00 18.49
CA ALA A 210 17.42 39.34 18.44
C ALA A 210 17.70 40.50 17.47
N GLN A 211 17.02 40.52 16.32
CA GLN A 211 17.08 41.62 15.37
C GLN A 211 16.59 42.91 16.00
N LYS A 212 15.41 42.91 16.64
CA LYS A 212 14.87 44.10 17.33
C LYS A 212 15.85 44.67 18.37
N ARG A 213 16.48 43.80 19.19
CA ARG A 213 17.50 44.24 20.16
C ARG A 213 18.76 44.81 19.50
N THR A 214 19.11 44.31 18.32
CA THR A 214 20.24 44.83 17.55
C THR A 214 19.93 46.20 16.99
N ASP A 215 18.72 46.40 16.46
CA ASP A 215 18.25 47.70 15.98
C ASP A 215 18.24 48.73 17.12
N GLU A 216 17.70 48.38 18.30
CA GLU A 216 17.72 49.24 19.50
C GLU A 216 19.15 49.65 19.89
N ARG A 217 20.11 48.72 19.87
CA ARG A 217 21.52 49.02 20.16
C ARG A 217 22.18 49.92 19.11
N LEU A 218 21.81 49.76 17.84
CA LEU A 218 22.31 50.61 16.76
C LEU A 218 21.79 52.05 16.91
N GLU A 219 20.52 52.22 17.30
CA GLU A 219 19.96 53.54 17.62
C GLU A 219 20.68 54.20 18.80
N GLU A 220 20.95 53.45 19.88
CA GLU A 220 21.71 53.95 21.03
C GLU A 220 23.14 54.36 20.65
N LEU A 221 23.82 53.54 19.84
CA LEU A 221 25.17 53.84 19.33
C LEU A 221 25.18 55.09 18.45
N ALA A 222 24.20 55.24 17.54
CA ALA A 222 24.06 56.43 16.72
C ALA A 222 23.85 57.68 17.58
N ALA A 223 23.01 57.61 18.61
CA ALA A 223 22.81 58.70 19.56
C ALA A 223 24.07 59.02 20.40
N ALA A 224 24.84 58.01 20.81
CA ALA A 224 26.10 58.19 21.51
C ALA A 224 27.19 58.81 20.60
N GLN A 225 27.25 58.38 19.33
CA GLN A 225 28.13 58.96 18.33
C GLN A 225 27.82 60.45 18.12
N LYS A 226 26.55 60.81 17.91
CA LYS A 226 26.14 62.21 17.75
C LYS A 226 26.55 63.09 18.94
N ARG A 227 26.34 62.62 20.18
CA ARG A 227 26.80 63.33 21.40
C ARG A 227 28.32 63.47 21.47
N THR A 228 29.04 62.48 20.96
CA THR A 228 30.51 62.51 20.90
C THR A 228 30.98 63.54 19.87
N GLU A 229 30.36 63.57 18.70
CA GLU A 229 30.63 64.58 17.66
C GLU A 229 30.38 66.01 18.18
N GLU A 230 29.25 66.23 18.86
CA GLU A 230 28.93 67.52 19.51
C GLU A 230 30.01 67.92 20.53
N ARG A 231 30.45 67.00 21.40
CA ARG A 231 31.52 67.25 22.38
C ARG A 231 32.87 67.54 21.73
N VAL A 232 33.21 66.85 20.64
CA VAL A 232 34.46 67.07 19.90
C VAL A 232 34.46 68.48 19.29
N GLU A 233 33.33 68.91 18.73
CA GLU A 233 33.16 70.27 18.19
C GLU A 233 33.30 71.33 19.31
N GLU A 234 32.67 71.13 20.47
CA GLU A 234 32.84 72.01 21.62
C GLU A 234 34.30 72.10 22.10
N LEU A 235 35.00 70.97 22.16
CA LEU A 235 36.42 70.92 22.52
C LEU A 235 37.29 71.64 21.49
N ALA A 236 37.02 71.47 20.19
CA ALA A 236 37.73 72.18 19.14
C ALA A 236 37.56 73.71 19.26
N GLN A 237 36.33 74.17 19.57
CA GLN A 237 36.07 75.59 19.83
C GLN A 237 36.77 76.10 21.09
N ALA A 238 36.78 75.31 22.18
CA ALA A 238 37.48 75.66 23.41
C ALA A 238 39.01 75.74 23.20
N GLN A 239 39.57 74.80 22.42
CA GLN A 239 40.98 74.82 22.02
C GLN A 239 41.31 76.09 21.23
N LYS A 240 40.50 76.44 20.22
CA LYS A 240 40.69 77.67 19.45
C LYS A 240 40.70 78.93 20.31
N ARG A 241 39.78 79.04 21.28
CA ARG A 241 39.75 80.16 22.25
C ARG A 241 41.01 80.19 23.12
N THR A 242 41.52 79.02 23.50
CA THR A 242 42.75 78.90 24.29
C THR A 242 43.97 79.34 23.47
N GLU A 243 44.07 78.93 22.22
CA GLU A 243 45.12 79.35 21.29
C GLU A 243 45.11 80.88 21.08
N GLU A 244 43.93 81.48 20.89
CA GLU A 244 43.78 82.94 20.80
C GLU A 244 44.20 83.66 22.09
N ALA A 245 43.86 83.09 23.26
CA ALA A 245 44.25 83.64 24.55
C ALA A 245 45.78 83.56 24.77
N LEU A 246 46.40 82.44 24.37
CA LEU A 246 47.85 82.26 24.43
C LEU A 246 48.57 83.26 23.53
N LEU A 247 48.10 83.47 22.29
CA LEU A 247 48.67 84.47 21.39
C LEU A 247 48.67 85.88 22.01
N LYS A 248 47.54 86.27 22.63
CA LYS A 248 47.42 87.55 23.34
C LYS A 248 48.36 87.64 24.55
N LEU A 249 48.57 86.53 25.27
CA LEU A 249 49.49 86.48 26.40
C LEU A 249 50.93 86.66 25.93
N THR A 250 51.35 85.96 24.87
CA THR A 250 52.69 86.11 24.26
C THR A 250 52.96 87.56 23.88
N GLN A 251 52.01 88.22 23.21
CA GLN A 251 52.15 89.64 22.84
C GLN A 251 52.31 90.55 24.06
N ARG A 252 51.63 90.24 25.18
CA ARG A 252 51.77 91.01 26.43
C ARG A 252 53.14 90.81 27.07
N VAL A 253 53.70 89.61 27.01
CA VAL A 253 55.05 89.31 27.52
C VAL A 253 56.09 90.11 26.74
N GLU A 254 56.04 90.10 25.41
CA GLU A 254 56.94 90.89 24.55
C GLU A 254 56.87 92.39 24.91
N ASN A 255 55.68 92.96 25.07
CA ASN A 255 55.50 94.36 25.47
C ASN A 255 56.08 94.67 26.87
N ILE A 256 56.08 93.70 27.79
CA ILE A 256 56.69 93.87 29.12
C ILE A 256 58.20 93.87 29.00
N GLU A 257 58.78 92.97 28.20
CA GLU A 257 60.22 92.91 27.94
C GLU A 257 60.73 94.24 27.37
N GLU A 258 60.06 94.81 26.37
CA GLU A 258 60.41 96.12 25.81
C GLU A 258 60.40 97.25 26.85
N ARG A 259 59.42 97.25 27.76
CA ARG A 259 59.32 98.26 28.83
C ARG A 259 60.44 98.09 29.87
N LEU A 260 60.81 96.85 30.20
CA LEU A 260 61.92 96.56 31.13
C LEU A 260 63.27 97.04 30.58
N ASP A 261 63.50 96.90 29.28
CA ASP A 261 64.69 97.45 28.61
C ASP A 261 64.73 98.98 28.69
N GLY A 262 63.59 99.65 28.48
CA GLY A 262 63.48 101.10 28.63
C GLY A 262 63.84 101.62 30.03
N ILE A 263 63.38 100.92 31.09
CA ILE A 263 63.67 101.29 32.49
C ILE A 263 65.16 101.08 32.81
N SER A 264 65.73 99.96 32.39
CA SER A 264 67.15 99.64 32.64
C SER A 264 68.08 100.71 32.10
N ASN A 265 67.77 101.25 30.92
CA ASN A 265 68.53 102.35 30.32
C ASN A 265 68.44 103.65 31.13
N SER A 266 67.24 104.01 31.63
CA SER A 266 67.02 105.24 32.41
C SER A 266 67.82 105.26 33.73
N VAL A 267 67.88 104.12 34.43
CA VAL A 267 68.66 103.99 35.67
C VAL A 267 70.16 104.16 35.40
N GLY A 268 70.66 103.62 34.28
CA GLY A 268 72.06 103.79 33.87
C GLY A 268 72.46 105.26 33.66
N TYR A 269 71.66 106.04 32.93
CA TYR A 269 71.94 107.46 32.69
C TYR A 269 71.94 108.30 33.96
N SER A 270 71.09 107.98 34.93
CA SER A 270 71.01 108.72 36.20
C SER A 270 72.29 108.55 37.02
N LEU A 271 72.86 107.35 37.04
CA LEU A 271 74.12 107.05 37.72
C LEU A 271 75.30 107.80 37.08
N GLU A 272 75.37 107.82 35.75
CA GLU A 272 76.39 108.57 35.00
C GLU A 272 76.33 110.07 35.28
N ASN A 273 75.13 110.64 35.27
CA ASN A 273 74.95 112.07 35.51
C ASN A 273 75.37 112.50 36.92
N ALA A 274 75.16 111.63 37.92
CA ALA A 274 75.67 111.87 39.27
C ALA A 274 77.20 111.81 39.30
N ALA A 275 77.80 110.84 38.62
CA ALA A 275 79.25 110.69 38.50
C ALA A 275 79.92 111.95 37.92
N PHE A 276 79.37 112.52 36.85
CA PHE A 276 79.96 113.71 36.22
C PHE A 276 80.09 114.91 37.15
N LYS A 277 79.17 115.04 38.12
CA LYS A 277 79.15 116.18 39.05
C LYS A 277 80.13 116.00 40.20
N ALA A 278 80.22 114.79 40.74
CA ALA A 278 80.98 114.54 41.96
C ALA A 278 82.44 114.15 41.73
N LEU A 279 82.72 113.39 40.67
CA LEU A 279 84.07 112.86 40.40
C LEU A 279 85.16 113.92 40.32
N PRO A 280 84.97 115.12 39.74
CA PRO A 280 86.02 116.14 39.72
C PRO A 280 86.54 116.52 41.10
N LYS A 281 85.64 116.63 42.09
CA LYS A 281 85.99 116.93 43.47
C LYS A 281 86.66 115.72 44.13
N LEU A 282 86.08 114.52 43.98
CA LEU A 282 86.62 113.30 44.59
C LEU A 282 88.00 112.92 44.05
N LEU A 283 88.24 113.09 42.75
CA LEU A 283 89.54 112.86 42.11
C LEU A 283 90.60 113.86 42.60
N HIS A 284 90.21 115.11 42.85
CA HIS A 284 91.09 116.10 43.44
C HIS A 284 91.42 115.75 44.90
N ASP A 285 90.40 115.59 45.74
CA ASP A 285 90.54 115.43 47.20
C ASP A 285 91.26 114.12 47.57
N ARG A 286 90.96 113.00 46.90
CA ARG A 286 91.52 111.69 47.25
C ARG A 286 92.81 111.36 46.51
N TYR A 287 92.99 111.86 45.28
CA TYR A 287 94.06 111.39 44.38
C TYR A 287 94.93 112.51 43.80
N GLY A 288 94.66 113.78 44.13
CA GLY A 288 95.42 114.94 43.66
C GLY A 288 95.26 115.21 42.16
N ILE A 289 94.20 114.70 41.53
CA ILE A 289 93.94 114.84 40.10
C ILE A 289 92.99 116.01 39.89
N VAL A 290 93.49 117.08 39.27
CA VAL A 290 92.66 118.25 38.91
C VAL A 290 92.04 118.00 37.55
N VAL A 291 90.73 117.79 37.50
CA VAL A 291 90.01 117.65 36.23
C VAL A 291 90.01 118.96 35.47
N GLN A 292 90.46 118.92 34.22
CA GLN A 292 90.46 120.04 33.30
C GLN A 292 89.15 120.02 32.50
N GLY A 293 88.25 120.96 32.82
CA GLY A 293 86.93 121.05 32.19
C GLY A 293 85.90 120.14 32.86
N LYS A 294 85.05 119.50 32.06
CA LYS A 294 83.95 118.64 32.54
C LYS A 294 84.21 117.18 32.16
N LEU A 295 83.83 116.25 33.03
CA LEU A 295 83.67 114.85 32.67
C LEU A 295 82.35 114.66 31.92
N LEU A 296 82.35 113.88 30.85
CA LEU A 296 81.18 113.71 29.99
C LEU A 296 81.20 112.36 29.28
N ARG A 297 80.01 111.85 28.94
CA ARG A 297 79.85 110.69 28.06
C ARG A 297 80.15 111.09 26.63
N ARG A 298 81.10 110.39 25.99
CA ARG A 298 81.52 110.71 24.62
C ARG A 298 81.94 109.47 23.85
N TYR A 299 81.77 109.53 22.53
CA TYR A 299 82.41 108.60 21.63
C TYR A 299 83.89 108.94 21.47
N VAL A 300 84.73 107.98 21.83
CA VAL A 300 86.17 107.99 21.56
C VAL A 300 86.40 106.87 20.56
N GLY A 301 86.84 107.21 19.34
CA GLY A 301 86.81 106.28 18.21
C GLY A 301 85.40 105.76 17.93
N ASP A 302 85.24 104.44 17.87
CA ASP A 302 83.98 103.73 17.61
C ASP A 302 83.19 103.39 18.89
N ARG A 303 83.68 103.79 20.06
CA ARG A 303 83.13 103.36 21.36
C ARG A 303 82.68 104.52 22.22
N GLN A 304 81.51 104.35 22.82
CA GLN A 304 80.99 105.28 23.80
C GLN A 304 81.59 104.97 25.17
N VAL A 305 82.25 105.94 25.77
CA VAL A 305 82.81 105.85 27.12
C VAL A 305 81.86 106.60 28.05
N ASN A 306 81.43 105.96 29.16
CA ASN A 306 80.47 106.59 30.09
C ASN A 306 81.04 107.86 30.70
N ILE A 307 82.29 107.82 31.18
CA ILE A 307 82.97 108.95 31.81
C ILE A 307 84.28 109.22 31.06
N TRP A 308 84.40 110.39 30.46
CA TRP A 308 85.63 110.79 29.78
C TRP A 308 85.99 112.24 30.10
N GLY A 309 87.28 112.52 30.29
CA GLY A 309 87.81 113.87 30.41
C GLY A 309 89.32 113.93 30.53
N ARG A 310 89.89 115.13 30.66
CA ARG A 310 91.32 115.34 30.87
C ARG A 310 91.57 115.90 32.25
N GLY A 311 92.75 115.66 32.81
CA GLY A 311 93.14 116.15 34.11
C GLY A 311 94.64 116.42 34.20
N ARG A 312 95.07 116.96 35.34
CA ARG A 312 96.49 117.07 35.68
C ARG A 312 96.77 116.40 37.01
N ARG A 313 97.87 115.65 37.06
CA ARG A 313 98.41 115.04 38.28
C ARG A 313 99.89 115.36 38.38
N ASN A 314 100.32 115.99 39.47
CA ASN A 314 101.73 116.37 39.71
C ASN A 314 102.39 117.10 38.51
N GLY A 315 101.65 118.00 37.87
CA GLY A 315 102.11 118.78 36.70
C GLY A 315 101.99 118.08 35.34
N ARG A 316 101.73 116.76 35.28
CA ARG A 316 101.56 115.98 34.03
C ARG A 316 100.09 115.91 33.61
N GLU A 317 99.84 115.88 32.30
CA GLU A 317 98.49 115.68 31.74
C GLU A 317 98.10 114.20 31.81
N VAL A 318 96.89 113.92 32.30
CA VAL A 318 96.30 112.58 32.42
C VAL A 318 94.93 112.54 31.74
N VAL A 319 94.56 111.39 31.17
CA VAL A 319 93.22 111.16 30.60
C VAL A 319 92.40 110.34 31.59
N ILE A 320 91.21 110.80 31.93
CA ILE A 320 90.28 110.10 32.82
C ILE A 320 89.28 109.35 31.97
N VAL A 321 89.20 108.04 32.18
CA VAL A 321 88.28 107.13 31.47
C VAL A 321 87.56 106.32 32.51
N GLY A 322 86.23 106.25 32.44
CA GLY A 322 85.46 105.48 33.39
C GLY A 322 84.17 104.89 32.87
N GLU A 323 83.73 103.88 33.60
CA GLU A 323 82.50 103.12 33.39
C GLU A 323 81.54 103.40 34.55
N SER A 324 80.24 103.47 34.27
CA SER A 324 79.19 103.57 35.28
C SER A 324 78.28 102.36 35.22
N LYS A 325 78.17 101.61 36.32
CA LYS A 325 77.31 100.43 36.40
C LYS A 325 76.67 100.32 37.78
N VAL A 326 75.34 100.20 37.85
CA VAL A 326 74.60 100.10 39.12
C VAL A 326 75.20 99.05 40.05
N ARG A 327 75.45 97.85 39.53
CA ARG A 327 76.20 96.78 40.20
C ARG A 327 77.13 96.11 39.19
N PRO A 328 78.46 96.31 39.28
CA PRO A 328 79.40 95.74 38.33
C PRO A 328 79.72 94.28 38.63
N SER A 329 79.95 93.53 37.56
CA SER A 329 80.54 92.21 37.61
C SER A 329 82.03 92.25 37.22
N ARG A 330 82.81 91.24 37.66
CA ARG A 330 84.22 91.09 37.26
C ARG A 330 84.41 91.10 35.72
N LYS A 331 83.48 90.47 34.99
CA LYS A 331 83.47 90.46 33.52
C LYS A 331 83.32 91.85 32.91
N GLU A 332 82.55 92.73 33.56
CA GLU A 332 82.39 94.12 33.10
C GLU A 332 83.63 94.95 33.37
N VAL A 333 84.28 94.77 34.52
CA VAL A 333 85.58 95.40 34.83
C VAL A 333 86.64 95.00 33.80
N ASP A 334 86.74 93.71 33.47
CA ASP A 334 87.65 93.20 32.45
C ASP A 334 87.36 93.79 31.07
N ARG A 335 86.08 93.84 30.69
CA ARG A 335 85.66 94.46 29.43
C ARG A 335 86.09 95.91 29.41
N PHE A 336 85.72 96.69 30.43
CA PHE A 336 86.07 98.11 30.56
C PHE A 336 87.57 98.34 30.38
N LEU A 337 88.44 97.62 31.11
CA LEU A 337 89.90 97.75 30.97
C LEU A 337 90.40 97.41 29.57
N LYS A 338 89.81 96.41 28.92
CA LYS A 338 90.16 96.04 27.54
C LYS A 338 89.77 97.16 26.57
N ILE A 339 88.62 97.81 26.79
CA ILE A 339 88.19 98.98 26.01
C ILE A 339 89.14 100.16 26.25
N ALA A 340 89.35 100.53 27.51
CA ALA A 340 90.16 101.67 27.90
C ALA A 340 91.61 101.56 27.39
N ARG A 341 92.24 100.38 27.53
CA ARG A 341 93.59 100.14 26.99
C ARG A 341 93.66 100.24 25.48
N ARG A 342 92.65 99.73 24.76
CA ARG A 342 92.59 99.82 23.30
C ARG A 342 92.48 101.28 22.86
N LEU A 343 91.58 102.05 23.50
CA LEU A 343 91.40 103.47 23.20
C LEU A 343 92.66 104.28 23.52
N ALA A 344 93.33 103.99 24.64
CA ALA A 344 94.57 104.64 25.01
C ALA A 344 95.67 104.46 23.94
N ILE A 345 95.81 103.26 23.37
CA ILE A 345 96.77 102.98 22.30
C ILE A 345 96.37 103.69 21.01
N GLN A 346 95.09 103.65 20.63
CA GLN A 346 94.60 104.25 19.39
C GLN A 346 94.72 105.77 19.38
N GLU A 347 94.37 106.42 20.49
CA GLU A 347 94.37 107.87 20.62
C GLU A 347 95.71 108.43 21.11
N GLY A 348 96.70 107.57 21.38
CA GLY A 348 98.04 107.98 21.82
C GLY A 348 98.07 108.63 23.20
N TRP A 349 97.22 108.19 24.14
CA TRP A 349 97.18 108.73 25.49
C TRP A 349 98.40 108.28 26.30
N GLY A 350 99.04 109.24 26.98
CA GLY A 350 100.20 108.96 27.85
C GLY A 350 99.80 108.26 29.15
N GLU A 351 99.31 109.01 30.13
CA GLU A 351 98.85 108.47 31.41
C GLU A 351 97.32 108.44 31.46
N VAL A 352 96.74 107.28 31.76
CA VAL A 352 95.29 107.07 31.82
C VAL A 352 94.87 106.68 33.24
N VAL A 353 93.97 107.48 33.81
CA VAL A 353 93.31 107.22 35.08
C VAL A 353 92.01 106.49 34.81
N HIS A 354 91.93 105.26 35.30
CA HIS A 354 90.72 104.44 35.17
C HIS A 354 89.80 104.70 36.37
N VAL A 355 88.55 105.00 36.09
CA VAL A 355 87.52 105.28 37.09
C VAL A 355 86.38 104.28 36.94
N PHE A 356 85.85 103.76 38.03
CA PHE A 356 84.67 102.90 38.00
C PHE A 356 83.64 103.44 38.99
N VAL A 357 82.43 103.68 38.51
CA VAL A 357 81.33 104.20 39.31
C VAL A 357 80.24 103.17 39.45
N ALA A 358 79.79 102.94 40.67
CA ALA A 358 78.69 102.01 40.93
C ALA A 358 77.85 102.42 42.13
N HIS A 359 76.61 101.94 42.19
CA HIS A 359 75.79 102.08 43.41
C HIS A 359 76.22 101.06 44.46
N ASP A 360 76.48 99.83 44.02
CA ASP A 360 76.86 98.70 44.87
C ASP A 360 78.00 97.92 44.20
N ILE A 361 79.17 97.87 44.84
CA ILE A 361 80.33 97.10 44.39
C ILE A 361 80.48 95.90 45.33
N PRO A 362 80.26 94.67 44.86
CA PRO A 362 80.50 93.49 45.68
C PRO A 362 81.98 93.42 46.13
N PRO A 363 82.29 93.00 47.38
CA PRO A 363 83.67 92.99 47.87
C PRO A 363 84.69 92.28 46.96
N PRO A 364 84.38 91.14 46.30
CA PRO A 364 85.32 90.52 45.36
C PRO A 364 85.63 91.38 44.12
N VAL A 365 84.70 92.24 43.70
CA VAL A 365 84.88 93.16 42.57
C VAL A 365 85.65 94.39 43.01
N GLU A 366 85.43 94.88 44.23
CA GLU A 366 86.19 95.98 44.84
C GLU A 366 87.69 95.65 44.90
N HIS A 367 88.03 94.49 45.51
CA HIS A 367 89.42 94.01 45.54
C HIS A 367 89.99 93.87 44.12
N TYR A 368 89.18 93.45 43.15
CA TYR A 368 89.61 93.32 41.77
C TYR A 368 89.85 94.67 41.06
N LEU A 369 89.05 95.70 41.37
CA LEU A 369 89.26 97.06 40.88
C LEU A 369 90.58 97.62 41.42
N GLU A 370 90.83 97.43 42.72
CA GLU A 370 92.07 97.83 43.39
C GLU A 370 93.30 97.13 42.82
N GLU A 371 93.26 95.80 42.66
CA GLU A 371 94.33 95.01 42.02
C GLU A 371 94.69 95.52 40.62
N LYS A 372 93.72 96.10 39.89
CA LYS A 372 93.91 96.64 38.54
C LYS A 372 94.26 98.12 38.52
N GLY A 373 94.38 98.77 39.67
CA GLY A 373 94.66 100.19 39.78
C GLY A 373 93.52 101.07 39.26
N ILE A 374 92.28 100.58 39.34
CA ILE A 374 91.09 101.35 38.95
C ILE A 374 90.54 102.04 40.19
N LEU A 375 90.26 103.33 40.07
CA LEU A 375 89.68 104.13 41.14
C LEU A 375 88.18 103.86 41.21
N ALA A 376 87.74 103.16 42.25
CA ALA A 376 86.34 102.90 42.52
C ALA A 376 85.70 104.10 43.25
N PHE A 377 84.48 104.46 42.84
CA PHE A 377 83.64 105.44 43.52
C PHE A 377 82.22 104.93 43.63
N TRP A 378 81.62 105.15 44.79
CA TRP A 378 80.24 104.76 45.01
C TRP A 378 79.30 105.92 44.73
N SER A 379 78.10 105.62 44.26
CA SER A 379 77.12 106.64 43.93
C SER A 379 76.65 107.45 45.14
N TYR A 380 76.88 106.95 46.36
CA TYR A 380 76.61 107.64 47.61
C TYR A 380 77.76 108.55 48.08
N ASP A 381 78.93 108.51 47.42
CA ASP A 381 80.01 109.48 47.62
C ASP A 381 79.73 110.83 46.89
N PHE A 382 78.64 110.93 46.13
CA PHE A 382 78.38 111.97 45.14
C PHE A 382 77.52 113.16 45.59
#